data_AF-A0A6M3JM72-F1
#
_entry.id   AF-A0A6M3JM72-F1
#
_cell.length_a   1.000
_cell.length_b   1.000
_cell.length_c   1.000
_cell.angle_alpha   90.00
_cell.angle_beta   90.00
_cell.angle_gamma   90.00
#
_symmetry.space_group_name_H-M   'P 1'
#
loop_
_entity.id
_entity.type
_entity.pdbx_description
1 polymer ?
#
loop_
_entity_poly.entity_id
_entity_poly.type
_entity_poly.pdbx_seq_one_letter_code
_entity_poly.pdbx_strand_id
1 'polypeptide(L)'
;MSPTFGFNKGVDDIEEPILLPEEWYDMEICDEPRLSPNKALFDLVGQDATLEETETALVADPKAGINLVLNMEVDSSDDAFNGRKMKVWLPYPSPIDAERFDHRGQKLYDAKMQRCVELTEAFGGDVSENENGETEITLTKGLRGQCYVIQQRSQSGEELVNSIDTFQGFKGYGD
;
A
#
# COMPACT_ATOMS: atom_id res chain seq x y z
N MET A 1 5.92 32.45 -30.91
CA MET A 1 4.85 32.50 -29.90
C MET A 1 5.13 31.40 -28.91
N SER A 2 5.26 31.73 -27.63
CA SER A 2 5.48 30.73 -26.56
C SER A 2 4.12 30.17 -26.12
N PRO A 3 3.97 28.86 -25.88
CA PRO A 3 2.73 28.33 -25.34
C PRO A 3 2.60 28.73 -23.87
N THR A 4 1.44 29.26 -23.51
CA THR A 4 1.04 29.52 -22.11
C THR A 4 0.21 28.33 -21.64
N PHE A 5 0.61 27.69 -20.54
CA PHE A 5 -0.18 26.64 -19.89
C PHE A 5 -0.87 27.23 -18.67
N GLY A 6 -2.20 27.22 -18.67
CA GLY A 6 -3.01 27.60 -17.51
C GLY A 6 -3.11 26.43 -16.53
N PHE A 7 -2.59 26.60 -15.31
CA PHE A 7 -2.93 25.73 -14.20
C PHE A 7 -4.33 26.12 -13.71
N ASN A 8 -5.34 25.32 -14.05
CA ASN A 8 -6.76 25.53 -13.71
C ASN A 8 -7.22 24.70 -12.50
N LYS A 9 -6.36 24.43 -11.51
CA LYS A 9 -6.83 23.86 -10.24
C LYS A 9 -6.49 24.80 -9.10
N GLY A 10 -7.51 25.49 -8.59
CA GLY A 10 -7.44 26.27 -7.37
C GLY A 10 -7.43 25.34 -6.15
N VAL A 11 -7.03 25.87 -4.99
CA VAL A 11 -7.14 25.16 -3.70
C VAL A 11 -8.60 24.78 -3.38
N ASP A 12 -9.55 25.47 -3.99
CA ASP A 12 -11.00 25.20 -3.89
C ASP A 12 -11.48 24.02 -4.77
N ASP A 13 -10.63 23.51 -5.69
CA ASP A 13 -10.92 22.30 -6.50
C ASP A 13 -10.45 21.01 -5.81
N ILE A 14 -10.06 21.09 -4.53
CA ILE A 14 -9.82 19.92 -3.69
C ILE A 14 -11.20 19.33 -3.39
N GLU A 15 -11.63 18.39 -4.24
CA GLU A 15 -12.81 17.57 -3.96
C GLU A 15 -12.69 17.02 -2.53
N GLU A 16 -13.67 17.34 -1.68
CA GLU A 16 -13.81 16.72 -0.37
C GLU A 16 -13.60 15.21 -0.51
N PRO A 17 -12.91 14.54 0.44
CA PRO A 17 -12.65 13.11 0.33
C PRO A 17 -13.98 12.37 0.24
N ILE A 18 -14.33 11.93 -0.97
CA ILE A 18 -15.58 11.20 -1.21
C ILE A 18 -15.44 9.85 -0.51
N LEU A 19 -16.31 9.62 0.47
CA LEU A 19 -16.42 8.33 1.12
C LEU A 19 -17.03 7.33 0.15
N LEU A 20 -16.30 6.24 -0.05
CA LEU A 20 -16.80 5.12 -0.85
C LEU A 20 -17.73 4.29 0.04
N PRO A 21 -18.91 3.89 -0.45
CA PRO A 21 -19.70 2.84 0.19
C PRO A 21 -18.86 1.61 0.52
N GLU A 22 -19.23 0.87 1.57
CA GLU A 22 -18.50 -0.35 1.90
C GLU A 22 -18.82 -1.45 0.89
N GLU A 23 -17.89 -1.72 -0.03
CA GLU A 23 -18.05 -2.69 -1.10
C GLU A 23 -16.70 -3.14 -1.68
N TRP A 24 -16.74 -4.11 -2.58
CA TRP A 24 -15.62 -4.50 -3.41
C TRP A 24 -15.45 -3.53 -4.58
N TYR A 25 -14.24 -3.02 -4.75
CA TYR A 25 -13.85 -2.17 -5.87
C TYR A 25 -12.72 -2.83 -6.66
N ASP A 26 -12.84 -2.80 -7.98
CA ASP A 26 -11.70 -3.07 -8.85
C ASP A 26 -10.71 -1.90 -8.72
N MET A 27 -9.43 -2.22 -8.58
CA MET A 27 -8.37 -1.24 -8.40
C MET A 27 -7.16 -1.56 -9.27
N GLU A 28 -6.52 -0.50 -9.77
CA GLU A 28 -5.26 -0.58 -10.52
C GLU A 28 -4.14 0.11 -9.75
N ILE A 29 -2.94 -0.49 -9.71
CA ILE A 29 -1.74 0.15 -9.16
C ILE A 29 -1.32 1.28 -10.11
N CYS A 30 -1.45 2.53 -9.67
CA CYS A 30 -1.26 3.70 -10.55
C CYS A 30 0.15 4.32 -10.48
N ASP A 31 0.93 4.02 -9.43
CA ASP A 31 2.33 4.40 -9.27
C ASP A 31 3.19 3.17 -8.93
N GLU A 32 4.49 3.20 -9.25
CA GLU A 32 5.38 2.09 -8.89
C GLU A 32 5.37 1.82 -7.38
N PRO A 33 5.17 0.56 -6.95
CA PRO A 33 5.27 0.18 -5.55
C PRO A 33 6.63 0.55 -4.98
N ARG A 34 6.64 1.01 -3.73
CA ARG A 34 7.88 1.42 -3.07
C ARG A 34 7.92 1.00 -1.62
N LEU A 35 9.13 0.77 -1.12
CA LEU A 35 9.35 0.68 0.32
C LEU A 35 9.45 2.09 0.91
N SER A 36 8.84 2.29 2.07
CA SER A 36 8.86 3.55 2.80
C SER A 36 9.08 3.28 4.28
N PRO A 37 9.86 4.11 4.99
CA PRO A 37 9.93 4.05 6.44
C PRO A 37 8.54 4.14 7.08
N ASN A 38 8.33 3.47 8.21
CA ASN A 38 7.15 3.68 9.04
C ASN A 38 7.30 4.98 9.87
N LYS A 39 6.21 5.40 10.53
CA LYS A 39 6.20 6.64 11.32
C LYS A 39 7.30 6.71 12.39
N ALA A 40 7.65 5.59 13.02
CA ALA A 40 8.71 5.56 14.02
C ALA A 40 10.10 5.84 13.44
N LEU A 41 10.32 5.48 12.17
CA LEU A 41 11.57 5.74 11.45
C LEU A 41 11.55 7.12 10.73
N PHE A 42 10.36 7.65 10.38
CA PHE A 42 10.24 9.01 9.81
C PHE A 42 10.81 10.09 10.70
N ASP A 43 10.62 9.98 12.02
CA ASP A 43 11.16 10.96 12.97
C ASP A 43 12.69 10.94 13.03
N LEU A 44 13.33 9.86 12.52
CA LEU A 44 14.78 9.69 12.49
C LEU A 44 15.41 10.06 11.15
N VAL A 45 14.79 9.70 10.02
CA VAL A 45 15.38 9.86 8.68
C VAL A 45 14.60 10.80 7.74
N GLY A 46 13.39 11.22 8.11
CA GLY A 46 12.51 12.00 7.25
C GLY A 46 11.66 11.13 6.30
N GLN A 47 10.60 11.73 5.72
CA GLN A 47 9.64 11.03 4.84
C GLN A 47 10.21 10.61 3.48
N ASP A 48 11.20 11.36 3.00
CA ASP A 48 11.82 11.19 1.69
C ASP A 48 13.20 10.49 1.78
N ALA A 49 13.46 9.80 2.89
CA ALA A 49 14.70 9.06 3.08
C ALA A 49 14.87 8.00 1.98
N THR A 50 16.07 7.91 1.45
CA THR A 50 16.47 6.87 0.51
C THR A 50 16.43 5.49 1.15
N LEU A 51 16.46 4.43 0.34
CA LEU A 51 16.52 3.05 0.83
C LEU A 51 17.77 2.85 1.71
N GLU A 52 18.92 3.39 1.31
CA GLU A 52 20.18 3.30 2.06
C GLU A 52 20.10 3.99 3.43
N GLU A 53 19.50 5.18 3.51
CA GLU A 53 19.25 5.89 4.77
C GLU A 53 18.28 5.12 5.67
N THR A 54 17.26 4.51 5.07
CA THR A 54 16.28 3.68 5.75
C THR A 54 16.93 2.42 6.33
N GLU A 55 17.76 1.72 5.55
CA GLU A 55 18.51 0.54 5.99
C GLU A 55 19.49 0.87 7.11
N THR A 56 20.20 2.00 7.01
CA THR A 56 21.12 2.46 8.05
C THR A 56 20.38 2.76 9.36
N ALA A 57 19.21 3.41 9.29
CA ALA A 57 18.40 3.68 10.48
C ALA A 57 17.76 2.43 11.08
N LEU A 58 17.43 1.41 10.27
CA LEU A 58 16.97 0.11 10.76
C LEU A 58 18.05 -0.62 11.56
N VAL A 59 19.33 -0.42 11.25
CA VAL A 59 20.43 -0.95 12.07
C VAL A 59 20.52 -0.21 13.42
N ALA A 60 20.30 1.10 13.43
CA ALA A 60 20.39 1.94 14.62
C ALA A 60 19.19 1.79 15.57
N ASP A 61 17.97 1.64 15.03
CA ASP A 61 16.76 1.32 15.79
C ASP A 61 16.00 0.16 15.11
N PRO A 62 16.35 -1.09 15.46
CA PRO A 62 15.76 -2.25 14.82
C PRO A 62 14.29 -2.46 15.21
N LYS A 63 13.73 -1.69 16.17
CA LYS A 63 12.29 -1.77 16.50
C LYS A 63 11.41 -1.00 15.53
N ALA A 64 12.00 -0.08 14.79
CA ALA A 64 11.32 0.63 13.71
C ALA A 64 11.26 -0.25 12.45
N GLY A 65 10.35 0.06 11.53
CA GLY A 65 10.00 -0.84 10.44
C GLY A 65 9.77 -0.10 9.14
N ILE A 66 9.69 -0.88 8.06
CA ILE A 66 9.40 -0.42 6.70
C ILE A 66 8.00 -0.86 6.31
N ASN A 67 7.40 -0.13 5.39
CA ASN A 67 6.13 -0.45 4.78
C ASN A 67 6.31 -0.60 3.27
N LEU A 68 5.64 -1.59 2.70
CA LEU A 68 5.31 -1.61 1.28
C LEU A 68 4.16 -0.62 1.05
N VAL A 69 4.37 0.33 0.15
CA VAL A 69 3.41 1.38 -0.18
C VAL A 69 2.89 1.16 -1.59
N LEU A 70 1.56 1.03 -1.71
CA LEU A 70 0.86 0.92 -2.98
C LEU A 70 -0.05 2.14 -3.14
N ASN A 71 0.08 2.82 -4.27
CA ASN A 71 -0.90 3.81 -4.71
C ASN A 71 -1.76 3.15 -5.77
N MET A 72 -3.07 3.21 -5.56
CA MET A 72 -4.05 2.55 -6.39
C MET A 72 -5.14 3.53 -6.78
N GLU A 73 -5.81 3.25 -7.88
CA GLU A 73 -7.00 3.98 -8.31
C GLU A 73 -8.16 3.01 -8.55
N VAL A 74 -9.36 3.43 -8.17
CA VAL A 74 -10.59 2.68 -8.41
C VAL A 74 -10.88 2.66 -9.90
N ASP A 75 -11.04 1.47 -10.47
CA ASP A 75 -11.54 1.24 -11.83
C ASP A 75 -13.03 0.89 -11.72
N SER A 76 -13.92 1.83 -12.03
CA SER A 76 -15.36 1.63 -11.88
C SER A 76 -16.12 2.17 -13.08
N SER A 77 -17.22 1.52 -13.42
CA SER A 77 -18.18 2.06 -14.38
C SER A 77 -19.00 3.23 -13.82
N ASP A 78 -18.98 3.44 -12.51
CA ASP A 78 -19.60 4.60 -11.86
C ASP A 78 -18.63 5.78 -11.87
N ASP A 79 -18.96 6.81 -12.66
CA ASP A 79 -18.16 8.05 -12.78
C ASP A 79 -17.95 8.77 -11.44
N ALA A 80 -18.79 8.54 -10.43
CA ALA A 80 -18.60 9.10 -9.10
C ALA A 80 -17.38 8.52 -8.36
N PHE A 81 -17.06 7.25 -8.64
CA PHE A 81 -16.02 6.49 -7.94
C PHE A 81 -14.78 6.23 -8.80
N ASN A 82 -14.92 6.24 -10.11
CA ASN A 82 -13.81 5.96 -11.02
C ASN A 82 -12.65 6.95 -10.86
N GLY A 83 -11.41 6.44 -10.91
CA GLY A 83 -10.18 7.22 -10.75
C GLY A 83 -9.87 7.68 -9.33
N ARG A 84 -10.66 7.26 -8.32
CA ARG A 84 -10.43 7.61 -6.91
C ARG A 84 -9.16 6.96 -6.40
N LYS A 85 -8.23 7.76 -5.88
CA LYS A 85 -6.94 7.28 -5.39
C LYS A 85 -7.01 6.76 -3.96
N MET A 86 -6.41 5.60 -3.74
CA MET A 86 -6.23 4.99 -2.42
C MET A 86 -4.76 4.66 -2.19
N LYS A 87 -4.33 4.72 -0.93
CA LYS A 87 -2.96 4.38 -0.54
C LYS A 87 -2.97 3.32 0.55
N VAL A 88 -2.30 2.21 0.30
CA VAL A 88 -2.11 1.13 1.27
C VAL A 88 -0.69 1.18 1.81
N TRP A 89 -0.58 1.01 3.13
CA TRP A 89 0.67 0.86 3.85
C TRP A 89 0.67 -0.52 4.49
N LEU A 90 1.43 -1.45 3.94
CA LEU A 90 1.56 -2.80 4.48
C LEU A 90 2.89 -2.94 5.21
N PRO A 91 2.90 -3.36 6.48
CA PRO A 91 4.15 -3.60 7.20
C PRO A 91 4.99 -4.64 6.45
N TYR A 92 6.16 -4.25 5.99
CA TYR A 92 7.08 -5.13 5.29
C TYR A 92 7.91 -5.91 6.31
N PRO A 93 8.19 -7.21 6.07
CA PRO A 93 9.02 -8.01 6.97
C PRO A 93 10.42 -7.39 7.11
N SER A 94 10.90 -7.27 8.35
CA SER A 94 12.29 -6.87 8.64
C SER A 94 13.03 -7.96 9.41
N PRO A 95 14.37 -7.95 9.43
CA PRO A 95 15.14 -8.99 10.12
C PRO A 95 14.77 -9.17 11.61
N ILE A 96 14.40 -8.10 12.32
CA ILE A 96 13.98 -8.20 13.74
C ILE A 96 12.67 -8.99 13.89
N ASP A 97 11.81 -9.00 12.87
CA ASP A 97 10.52 -9.70 12.94
C ASP A 97 10.71 -11.22 12.99
N ALA A 98 11.87 -11.73 12.56
CA ALA A 98 12.21 -13.15 12.62
C ALA A 98 12.43 -13.64 14.07
N GLU A 99 12.74 -12.72 14.99
CA GLU A 99 12.97 -13.01 16.41
C GLU A 99 11.73 -12.75 17.28
N ARG A 100 10.67 -12.18 16.71
CA ARG A 100 9.47 -11.75 17.43
C ARG A 100 8.28 -12.65 17.10
N PHE A 101 7.43 -12.88 18.09
CA PHE A 101 6.22 -13.68 17.96
C PHE A 101 4.97 -12.85 18.24
N ASP A 102 3.89 -13.17 17.55
CA ASP A 102 2.57 -12.65 17.87
C ASP A 102 1.94 -13.38 19.07
N HIS A 103 0.73 -12.97 19.46
CA HIS A 103 -0.03 -13.58 20.55
C HIS A 103 -0.45 -15.04 20.30
N ARG A 104 -0.33 -15.51 19.05
CA ARG A 104 -0.64 -16.89 18.63
C ARG A 104 0.62 -17.75 18.54
N GLY A 105 1.80 -17.19 18.80
CA GLY A 105 3.08 -17.88 18.69
C GLY A 105 3.60 -18.00 17.26
N GLN A 106 3.05 -17.25 16.30
CA GLN A 106 3.57 -17.16 14.93
C GLN A 106 4.69 -16.10 14.87
N LYS A 107 5.76 -16.35 14.10
CA LYS A 107 6.78 -15.31 13.87
C LYS A 107 6.15 -14.13 13.14
N LEU A 108 6.49 -12.92 13.58
CA LEU A 108 5.99 -11.70 12.95
C LEU A 108 6.45 -11.58 11.49
N TYR A 109 7.65 -12.10 11.19
CA TYR A 109 8.17 -12.14 9.83
C TYR A 109 7.23 -12.89 8.90
N ASP A 110 6.88 -14.13 9.27
CA ASP A 110 6.01 -15.00 8.48
C ASP A 110 4.62 -14.37 8.30
N ALA A 111 4.05 -13.79 9.36
CA ALA A 111 2.73 -13.15 9.31
C ALA A 111 2.71 -11.92 8.38
N LYS A 112 3.78 -11.11 8.38
CA LYS A 112 3.92 -9.97 7.48
C LYS A 112 4.19 -10.40 6.04
N MET A 113 5.04 -11.40 5.85
CA MET A 113 5.38 -11.92 4.52
C MET A 113 4.14 -12.52 3.86
N GLN A 114 3.37 -13.32 4.61
CA GLN A 114 2.11 -13.89 4.14
C GLN A 114 1.16 -12.80 3.63
N ARG A 115 1.01 -11.68 4.34
CA ARG A 115 0.17 -10.55 3.87
C ARG A 115 0.68 -9.91 2.59
N CYS A 116 2.01 -9.80 2.44
CA CYS A 116 2.60 -9.26 1.22
C CYS A 116 2.39 -10.20 0.03
N VAL A 117 2.49 -11.52 0.26
CA VAL A 117 2.16 -12.56 -0.74
C VAL A 117 0.68 -12.51 -1.13
N GLU A 118 -0.23 -12.52 -0.15
CA GLU A 118 -1.68 -12.46 -0.39
C GLU A 118 -2.07 -11.23 -1.21
N LEU A 119 -1.49 -10.06 -0.91
CA LEU A 119 -1.66 -8.85 -1.71
C LEU A 119 -1.08 -9.02 -3.12
N THR A 120 0.14 -9.56 -3.23
CA THR A 120 0.82 -9.73 -4.52
C THR A 120 0.00 -10.61 -5.45
N GLU A 121 -0.47 -11.75 -4.94
CA GLU A 121 -1.37 -12.65 -5.66
C GLU A 121 -2.71 -11.98 -5.98
N ALA A 122 -3.27 -11.17 -5.07
CA ALA A 122 -4.53 -10.47 -5.31
C ALA A 122 -4.48 -9.49 -6.49
N PHE A 123 -3.31 -8.91 -6.75
CA PHE A 123 -3.08 -7.99 -7.87
C PHE A 123 -2.50 -8.68 -9.12
N GLY A 124 -2.33 -10.02 -9.09
CA GLY A 124 -1.71 -10.75 -10.20
C GLY A 124 -0.22 -10.48 -10.38
N GLY A 125 0.47 -10.08 -9.31
CA GLY A 125 1.92 -10.02 -9.26
C GLY A 125 2.57 -11.40 -9.19
N ASP A 126 3.89 -11.43 -9.24
CA ASP A 126 4.65 -12.69 -9.19
C ASP A 126 5.16 -12.97 -7.78
N VAL A 127 5.09 -14.23 -7.37
CA VAL A 127 5.63 -14.73 -6.11
C VAL A 127 6.53 -15.91 -6.45
N SER A 128 7.82 -15.77 -6.16
CA SER A 128 8.82 -16.77 -6.45
C SER A 128 9.70 -17.05 -5.23
N GLU A 129 10.50 -18.11 -5.32
CA GLU A 129 11.49 -18.44 -4.31
C GLU A 129 12.88 -18.36 -4.95
N ASN A 130 13.81 -17.66 -4.31
CA ASN A 130 15.17 -17.52 -4.82
C ASN A 130 16.03 -18.75 -4.48
N GLU A 131 17.28 -18.77 -4.96
CA GLU A 131 18.20 -19.89 -4.76
C GLU A 131 18.51 -20.20 -3.28
N ASN A 132 18.24 -19.26 -2.38
CA ASN A 132 18.45 -19.40 -0.93
C ASN A 132 17.17 -19.86 -0.20
N GLY A 133 16.07 -20.09 -0.90
CA GLY A 133 14.78 -20.44 -0.29
C GLY A 133 14.02 -19.22 0.27
N GLU A 134 14.39 -18.00 -0.14
CA GLU A 134 13.71 -16.78 0.30
C GLU A 134 12.60 -16.42 -0.68
N THR A 135 11.43 -16.03 -0.14
CA THR A 135 10.29 -15.60 -0.96
C THR A 135 10.54 -14.19 -1.51
N GLU A 136 10.47 -14.06 -2.83
CA GLU A 136 10.54 -12.80 -3.55
C GLU A 136 9.16 -12.48 -4.13
N ILE A 137 8.71 -11.23 -3.93
CA ILE A 137 7.45 -10.72 -4.48
C ILE A 137 7.75 -9.64 -5.49
N THR A 138 7.03 -9.66 -6.62
CA THR A 138 7.14 -8.64 -7.66
C THR A 138 5.77 -8.02 -7.91
N LEU A 139 5.68 -6.72 -7.65
CA LEU A 139 4.53 -5.88 -7.96
C LEU A 139 4.99 -4.72 -8.83
N THR A 140 4.22 -4.41 -9.87
CA THR A 140 4.51 -3.31 -10.79
C THR A 140 3.29 -2.44 -10.97
N LYS A 141 3.51 -1.21 -11.45
CA LYS A 141 2.42 -0.37 -11.94
C LYS A 141 1.57 -1.11 -12.99
N GLY A 142 0.26 -0.84 -13.00
CA GLY A 142 -0.72 -1.34 -13.96
C GLY A 142 -1.36 -2.69 -13.58
N LEU A 143 -0.86 -3.35 -12.54
CA LEU A 143 -1.49 -4.55 -12.00
C LEU A 143 -2.86 -4.24 -11.39
N ARG A 144 -3.80 -5.18 -11.51
CA ARG A 144 -5.20 -5.00 -11.14
C ARG A 144 -5.66 -6.07 -10.14
N GLY A 145 -6.43 -5.65 -9.15
CA GLY A 145 -6.96 -6.50 -8.10
C GLY A 145 -8.29 -5.99 -7.57
N GLN A 146 -8.93 -6.75 -6.69
CA GLN A 146 -10.12 -6.31 -5.98
C GLN A 146 -9.82 -6.02 -4.52
N CYS A 147 -10.31 -4.88 -4.03
CA CYS A 147 -10.15 -4.46 -2.64
C CYS A 147 -11.52 -4.23 -2.01
N TYR A 148 -11.71 -4.71 -0.79
CA TYR A 148 -12.89 -4.36 0.00
C TYR A 148 -12.59 -3.07 0.76
N VAL A 149 -13.32 -2.01 0.41
CA VAL A 149 -13.19 -0.70 1.04
C VAL A 149 -14.18 -0.60 2.18
N ILE A 150 -13.72 -0.07 3.31
CA ILE A 150 -14.55 0.22 4.49
C ILE A 150 -14.36 1.68 4.91
N GLN A 151 -15.32 2.21 5.67
CA GLN A 151 -15.22 3.54 6.24
C GLN A 151 -14.75 3.43 7.69
N GLN A 152 -13.58 3.98 7.99
CA GLN A 152 -13.03 3.99 9.35
C GLN A 152 -12.86 5.41 9.85
N ARG A 153 -12.91 5.59 11.17
CA ARG A 153 -12.49 6.88 11.75
C ARG A 153 -10.99 7.05 11.59
N SER A 154 -10.58 8.24 11.19
CA SER A 154 -9.19 8.69 11.20
C SER A 154 -8.53 8.52 12.57
N GLN A 155 -7.20 8.60 12.64
CA GLN A 155 -6.47 8.47 13.90
C GLN A 155 -6.83 9.56 14.94
N SER A 156 -7.27 10.75 14.49
CA SER A 156 -7.81 11.79 15.38
C SER A 156 -9.24 11.50 15.85
N GLY A 157 -9.95 10.60 15.16
CA GLY A 157 -11.33 10.24 15.44
C GLY A 157 -12.38 11.22 14.88
N GLU A 158 -11.92 12.32 14.28
CA GLU A 158 -12.77 13.45 13.87
C GLU A 158 -13.48 13.19 12.55
N GLU A 159 -12.80 12.54 11.61
CA GLU A 159 -13.29 12.32 10.25
C GLU A 159 -13.37 10.84 9.91
N LEU A 160 -14.30 10.47 9.01
CA LEU A 160 -14.30 9.18 8.34
C LEU A 160 -13.33 9.23 7.15
N VAL A 161 -12.63 8.13 6.92
CA VAL A 161 -11.72 7.94 5.80
C VAL A 161 -11.95 6.57 5.18
N ASN A 162 -11.74 6.46 3.88
CA ASN A 162 -11.73 5.17 3.20
C ASN A 162 -10.48 4.39 3.63
N SER A 163 -10.67 3.15 4.04
CA SER A 163 -9.62 2.20 4.43
C SER A 163 -9.84 0.91 3.67
N ILE A 164 -8.77 0.15 3.43
CA ILE A 164 -8.87 -1.16 2.79
C ILE A 164 -8.79 -2.23 3.87
N ASP A 165 -9.82 -3.06 3.94
CA ASP A 165 -9.92 -4.15 4.92
C ASP A 165 -9.20 -5.41 4.43
N THR A 166 -9.49 -5.79 3.17
CA THR A 166 -8.97 -7.01 2.57
C THR A 166 -8.88 -6.89 1.04
N PHE A 167 -8.16 -7.81 0.42
CA PHE A 167 -7.90 -7.89 -1.02
C PHE A 167 -8.24 -9.29 -1.53
N GLN A 168 -8.65 -9.40 -2.79
CA GLN A 168 -8.83 -10.69 -3.47
C GLN A 168 -8.36 -10.62 -4.92
N GLY A 169 -7.89 -11.76 -5.43
CA GLY A 169 -7.53 -11.93 -6.84
C GLY A 169 -8.62 -11.45 -7.77
N PHE A 170 -8.24 -10.70 -8.80
CA PHE A 170 -9.17 -10.30 -9.85
C PHE A 170 -9.76 -11.55 -10.52
N LYS A 171 -11.02 -11.87 -10.23
CA LYS A 171 -11.77 -12.87 -11.00
C LYS A 171 -12.23 -12.20 -12.29
N GLY A 172 -11.29 -12.00 -13.22
CA GLY A 172 -11.65 -11.70 -14.60
C GLY A 172 -12.61 -12.79 -15.06
N TYR A 173 -13.78 -12.39 -15.56
CA TYR A 173 -14.64 -13.27 -16.34
C TYR A 173 -13.74 -13.96 -17.38
N GLY A 174 -13.61 -15.27 -17.25
CA GLY A 174 -12.74 -16.05 -18.13
C GLY A 174 -13.08 -15.77 -19.59
N ASP A 175 -12.02 -15.58 -20.38
CA ASP A 175 -12.07 -15.79 -21.83
C ASP A 175 -12.57 -17.21 -22.16
#